data_AF-A0A9X4SLJ3-F1
#
_entry.id   AF-A0A9X4SLJ3-F1
#
_cell.length_a   1.000
_cell.length_b   1.000
_cell.length_c   1.000
_cell.angle_alpha   90.00
_cell.angle_beta   90.00
_cell.angle_gamma   90.00
#
_symmetry.space_group_name_H-M   'P 1'
#
loop_
_entity.id
_entity.type
_entity.pdbx_description
1 polymer ?
#
loop_
_entity_poly.entity_id
_entity_poly.type
_entity_poly.pdbx_seq_one_letter_code
_entity_poly.pdbx_strand_id
1 'polypeptide(L)' 'MIMVLSFLLIIPIADARKARCSDFSTQAEAQAYMLRYGAYYLDRDRDGEACECLPGGSKYGTSVCRRR' A
#
# COMPACT_ATOMS: atom_id res chain seq x y z
N MET A 1 3.25 -51.46 5.62
CA MET A 1 4.44 -50.73 5.14
C MET A 1 4.28 -50.50 3.64
N ILE A 2 3.63 -49.39 3.26
CA ILE A 2 3.60 -48.87 1.88
C ILE A 2 4.02 -47.41 2.01
N MET A 3 5.22 -47.11 1.49
CA MET A 3 5.73 -45.76 1.37
C MET A 3 4.92 -45.04 0.29
N VAL A 4 4.13 -44.04 0.65
CA VAL A 4 3.79 -42.98 -0.29
C VAL A 4 4.08 -41.66 0.39
N LEU A 5 5.29 -41.20 0.11
CA LEU A 5 5.89 -39.91 0.40
C LEU A 5 5.10 -38.84 -0.39
N SER A 6 3.85 -38.59 -0.01
CA SER A 6 2.96 -37.67 -0.72
C SER A 6 3.30 -36.23 -0.36
N PHE A 7 4.25 -35.71 -1.14
CA PHE A 7 4.40 -34.31 -1.56
C PHE A 7 3.77 -33.28 -0.62
N LEU A 8 4.61 -32.72 0.26
CA LEU A 8 4.36 -31.43 0.88
C LEU A 8 3.94 -30.46 -0.23
N LEU A 9 2.67 -30.09 -0.26
CA LEU A 9 2.20 -28.96 -1.06
C LEU A 9 2.86 -27.72 -0.48
N ILE A 10 3.98 -27.32 -1.05
CA ILE A 10 4.60 -26.01 -0.81
C ILE A 10 3.67 -25.00 -1.47
N ILE A 11 2.57 -24.65 -0.79
CA ILE A 11 1.68 -23.59 -1.25
C ILE A 11 2.47 -22.28 -1.10
N PRO A 12 2.75 -21.53 -2.18
CA PRO A 12 3.33 -20.22 -2.03
C PRO A 12 2.23 -19.36 -1.41
N ILE A 13 2.35 -19.09 -0.11
CA ILE A 13 1.53 -18.08 0.55
C ILE A 13 2.06 -16.75 0.01
N ALA A 14 1.47 -16.28 -1.09
CA ALA A 14 1.70 -14.94 -1.57
C ALA A 14 1.19 -13.99 -0.49
N ASP A 15 2.11 -13.43 0.28
CA ASP A 15 1.80 -12.40 1.27
C ASP A 15 1.30 -11.18 0.50
N ALA A 16 -0.03 -11.04 0.42
CA ALA A 16 -0.70 -9.92 -0.22
C ALA A 16 -0.52 -8.69 0.68
N ARG A 17 0.70 -8.15 0.69
CA ARG A 17 1.03 -6.96 1.46
C ARG A 17 0.24 -5.79 0.88
N LYS A 18 -0.59 -5.17 1.72
CA LYS A 18 -1.28 -3.93 1.35
C LYS A 18 -0.24 -2.85 1.01
N ALA A 19 -0.51 -2.09 -0.04
CA ALA A 19 0.29 -0.94 -0.40
C ALA A 19 0.36 0.05 0.78
N ARG A 20 1.42 0.84 0.85
CA ARG A 20 1.63 1.89 1.83
C ARG A 20 2.09 3.14 1.11
N CYS A 21 1.93 4.30 1.73
CA CYS A 21 2.43 5.55 1.15
C CYS A 21 3.94 5.52 0.88
N SER A 22 4.72 4.76 1.66
CA SER A 22 6.16 4.55 1.44
C SER A 22 6.50 3.75 0.17
N ASP A 23 5.52 3.10 -0.45
CA ASP A 23 5.72 2.31 -1.67
C ASP A 23 5.62 3.17 -2.94
N PHE A 24 5.29 4.47 -2.81
CA PHE A 24 5.13 5.41 -3.92
C PHE A 24 6.12 6.56 -3.82
N SER A 25 6.56 7.08 -4.97
CA SER A 25 7.49 8.22 -5.01
C SER A 25 6.75 9.56 -5.00
N THR A 26 5.53 9.61 -5.53
CA THR A 26 4.73 10.83 -5.62
C THR A 26 3.29 10.60 -5.16
N GLN A 27 2.63 11.70 -4.78
CA GLN A 27 1.21 11.68 -4.43
C GLN A 27 0.35 11.19 -5.62
N ALA A 28 0.68 11.60 -6.84
CA ALA A 28 -0.07 11.24 -8.04
C ALA A 28 -0.06 9.72 -8.31
N GLU A 29 1.06 9.04 -8.09
CA GLU A 29 1.15 7.58 -8.18
C GLU A 29 0.25 6.89 -7.15
N ALA A 30 0.29 7.36 -5.90
CA ALA A 30 -0.55 6.84 -4.84
C ALA A 30 -2.04 7.07 -5.12
N GLN A 31 -2.40 8.24 -5.66
CA GLN A 31 -3.77 8.58 -6.05
C GLN A 31 -4.27 7.65 -7.16
N ALA A 32 -3.45 7.44 -8.20
CA ALA A 32 -3.81 6.53 -9.28
C ALA A 32 -4.02 5.10 -8.77
N TYR A 33 -3.19 4.64 -7.84
CA TYR A 33 -3.37 3.34 -7.19
C TYR A 33 -4.67 3.28 -6.37
N MET A 34 -4.96 4.31 -5.57
CA MET A 34 -6.20 4.42 -4.80
C MET A 34 -7.44 4.33 -5.70
N LEU A 35 -7.47 5.10 -6.79
CA LEU A 35 -8.59 5.12 -7.73
C LEU A 35 -8.75 3.78 -8.47
N ARG A 36 -7.63 3.14 -8.85
CA ARG A 36 -7.65 1.89 -9.61
C ARG A 36 -8.08 0.69 -8.77
N TYR A 37 -7.67 0.63 -7.50
CA TYR A 37 -7.83 -0.55 -6.65
C TYR A 37 -8.78 -0.32 -5.45
N GLY A 38 -9.39 0.86 -5.34
CA GLY A 38 -10.22 1.23 -4.19
C GLY A 38 -9.42 1.27 -2.89
N ALA A 39 -8.13 1.63 -2.95
CA ALA A 39 -7.22 1.62 -1.82
C ALA A 39 -7.39 2.87 -0.93
N TYR A 40 -8.64 3.17 -0.53
CA TYR A 40 -9.00 4.37 0.27
C TYR A 40 -8.31 4.43 1.64
N TYR A 41 -7.69 3.33 2.08
CA TYR A 41 -6.85 3.32 3.29
C TYR A 41 -5.54 4.12 3.12
N LEU A 42 -5.15 4.48 1.89
CA LEU A 42 -4.03 5.38 1.60
C LEU A 42 -4.35 6.85 1.88
N ASP A 43 -5.64 7.19 1.93
CA ASP A 43 -6.18 8.49 2.36
C ASP A 43 -6.64 8.36 3.82
N ARG A 44 -5.80 8.80 4.76
CA ARG A 44 -6.02 8.55 6.19
C ARG A 44 -7.05 9.48 6.82
N ASP A 45 -7.10 10.73 6.38
CA ASP A 45 -8.04 11.76 6.85
C ASP A 45 -9.32 11.84 6.01
N ARG A 46 -9.38 11.09 4.90
CA ARG A 46 -10.59 10.87 4.07
C ARG A 46 -11.06 12.14 3.38
N ASP A 47 -10.13 12.98 2.95
CA ASP A 47 -10.43 14.20 2.19
C ASP A 47 -10.44 14.00 0.67
N GLY A 48 -10.16 12.77 0.21
CA GLY A 48 -10.09 12.38 -1.18
C GLY A 48 -8.68 12.36 -1.75
N GLU A 49 -7.66 12.70 -0.96
CA GLU A 49 -6.27 12.77 -1.38
C GLU A 49 -5.42 11.66 -0.73
N ALA A 50 -5.04 10.65 -1.53
CA ALA A 50 -4.15 9.59 -1.07
C ALA A 50 -2.76 10.14 -0.77
N CYS A 51 -2.20 9.76 0.38
CA CYS A 51 -0.80 10.02 0.70
C CYS A 51 -0.35 11.49 0.50
N GLU A 52 -1.18 12.44 0.93
CA GLU A 52 -0.99 13.91 0.94
C GLU A 52 0.42 14.43 1.34
N CYS A 53 1.21 13.61 2.04
CA CYS A 53 2.55 13.92 2.50
C CYS A 53 3.67 13.57 1.51
N LEU A 54 3.35 12.93 0.38
CA LEU A 54 4.29 12.65 -0.69
C LEU A 54 4.49 13.88 -1.59
N PRO A 55 5.60 13.97 -2.34
CA PRO A 55 5.82 15.04 -3.31
C PRO A 55 4.61 15.23 -4.24
N GLY A 56 4.18 16.49 -4.38
CA GLY A 56 3.01 16.89 -5.17
C GLY A 56 1.68 16.92 -4.38
N GLY A 57 1.65 16.39 -3.15
CA GLY A 57 0.45 16.42 -2.31
C GLY A 57 0.23 17.76 -1.59
N SER A 58 -1.01 18.03 -1.20
CA SER A 58 -1.44 19.29 -0.58
C SER A 58 -0.78 19.56 0.77
N LYS A 59 -0.39 18.52 1.51
CA LYS A 59 0.29 18.64 2.81
C LYS A 59 1.80 18.39 2.72
N TYR A 60 2.36 18.24 1.53
CA TYR A 60 3.79 18.02 1.34
C TYR A 60 4.64 19.09 2.03
N GLY A 61 5.62 18.65 2.82
CA GLY A 61 6.54 19.54 3.55
C GLY A 61 5.96 20.24 4.78
N THR A 62 4.66 20.11 5.07
CA THR A 62 4.03 20.67 6.28
C THR A 62 4.48 19.96 7.55
N SER A 63 4.31 20.60 8.70
CA SER A 63 4.65 20.02 10.01
C SER A 63 3.81 18.78 10.36
N VAL A 64 2.60 18.66 9.80
CA VAL A 64 1.72 17.48 9.99
C VAL A 64 2.37 16.22 9.43
N CYS A 65 3.05 16.34 8.29
CA CYS A 65 3.72 15.23 7.62
C CYS A 65 5.07 14.86 8.25
N ARG A 66 5.69 15.74 9.04
CA ARG A 66 6.97 15.45 9.71
C ARG A 66 6.84 14.66 11.01
N ARG A 67 5.62 14.52 11.54
CA ARG A 67 5.34 13.77 12.78
C ARG A 67 4.72 12.39 12.53
N ARG A 68 4.60 11.96 11.27
CA ARG A 68 3.95 10.71 10.87
C ARG A 68 4.95 9.65 10.44
#